data_AF-A0A941G0N6-F1
#
_entry.id   AF-A0A941G0N6-F1
#
_cell.length_a   1.000
_cell.length_b   1.000
_cell.length_c   1.000
_cell.angle_alpha   90.00
_cell.angle_beta   90.00
_cell.angle_gamma   90.00
#
_symmetry.space_group_name_H-M   'P 1'
#
loop_
_entity.id
_entity.type
_entity.pdbx_description
1 polymer ?
#
loop_
_entity_poly.entity_id
_entity_poly.type
_entity_poly.pdbx_seq_one_letter_code
_entity_poly.pdbx_strand_id
1 'polypeptide(L)'
;MRTYSLYDTDGRIFSVVSLQQDLIADVVVLNQASGHIDGAVDGDTHCVRDGQIVPRLESPVMLQGLVLSRLPAPCVILINDRLYETTSETVELEFDQPGSYRVSVQAWPYLDKEFTIENPA
;
A
#
# COMPACT_ATOMS: atom_id res chain seq x y z
N MET A 1 10.24 7.89 -26.71
CA MET A 1 10.15 7.91 -25.23
C MET A 1 9.75 6.53 -24.77
N ARG A 2 10.26 6.09 -23.62
CA ARG A 2 9.92 4.81 -22.98
C ARG A 2 9.35 5.09 -21.60
N THR A 3 8.49 4.20 -21.15
CA THR A 3 7.90 4.24 -19.81
C THR A 3 8.73 3.38 -18.87
N TYR A 4 8.96 3.87 -17.67
CA TYR A 4 9.67 3.14 -16.62
C TYR A 4 8.93 3.30 -15.30
N SER A 5 9.00 2.26 -14.47
CA SER A 5 8.52 2.30 -13.08
C SER A 5 9.72 2.31 -12.14
N LEU A 6 9.76 3.27 -11.23
CA LEU A 6 10.80 3.41 -10.22
C LEU A 6 10.36 2.73 -8.93
N TYR A 7 11.29 2.04 -8.28
CA TYR A 7 11.04 1.35 -7.01
C TYR A 7 12.10 1.63 -5.96
N ASP A 8 11.71 1.55 -4.69
CA ASP A 8 12.61 1.73 -3.53
C ASP A 8 13.29 0.43 -3.09
N THR A 9 14.03 0.47 -1.98
CA THR A 9 14.77 -0.69 -1.46
C THR A 9 13.89 -1.84 -0.98
N ASP A 10 12.62 -1.57 -0.66
CA ASP A 10 11.64 -2.59 -0.25
C ASP A 10 10.85 -3.14 -1.44
N GLY A 11 11.22 -2.71 -2.65
CA GLY A 11 10.56 -3.11 -3.89
C GLY A 11 9.26 -2.36 -4.16
N ARG A 12 8.97 -1.29 -3.42
CA ARG A 12 7.75 -0.51 -3.60
C ARG A 12 7.88 0.39 -4.79
N ILE A 13 6.98 0.22 -5.75
CA ILE A 13 6.87 1.11 -6.90
C ILE A 13 6.22 2.41 -6.42
N PHE A 14 6.92 3.53 -6.59
CA PHE A 14 6.48 4.83 -6.10
C PHE A 14 6.30 5.87 -7.22
N SER A 15 6.77 5.58 -8.44
CA SER A 15 6.64 6.49 -9.58
C SER A 15 6.64 5.75 -10.91
N VAL A 16 5.85 6.26 -11.87
CA VAL A 16 5.86 5.84 -13.27
C VAL A 16 6.17 7.06 -14.13
N VAL A 17 7.23 6.97 -14.93
CA VAL A 17 7.79 8.09 -15.69
C VAL A 17 7.93 7.73 -17.17
N SER A 18 7.79 8.73 -18.05
CA SER A 18 8.00 8.58 -19.49
C SER A 18 9.12 9.51 -19.95
N LEU A 19 10.23 8.97 -20.44
CA LEU A 19 11.45 9.72 -20.74
C LEU A 19 12.30 9.07 -21.86
N GLN A 20 13.35 9.75 -22.30
CA GLN A 20 14.33 9.18 -23.23
C GLN A 20 15.25 8.22 -22.48
N GLN A 21 15.64 7.10 -23.11
CA GLN A 21 16.32 6.00 -22.43
C GLN A 21 17.66 6.40 -21.79
N ASP A 22 18.37 7.34 -22.37
CA ASP A 22 19.62 7.90 -21.85
C ASP A 22 19.46 8.68 -20.55
N LEU A 23 18.24 9.14 -20.21
CA LEU A 23 17.95 9.90 -18.99
C LEU A 23 17.56 9.02 -17.78
N ILE A 24 17.38 7.70 -17.96
CA ILE A 24 16.85 6.84 -16.87
C ILE A 24 17.80 6.78 -15.67
N ALA A 25 19.11 6.75 -15.91
CA ALA A 25 20.11 6.70 -14.83
C ALA A 25 20.04 7.95 -13.95
N ASP A 26 19.93 9.13 -14.56
CA ASP A 26 19.81 10.41 -13.85
C ASP A 26 18.51 10.47 -13.04
N VAL A 27 17.40 10.00 -13.61
CA VAL A 27 16.09 10.00 -12.95
C VAL A 27 16.04 9.02 -11.77
N VAL A 28 16.67 7.85 -11.88
CA VAL A 28 16.82 6.90 -10.76
C VAL A 28 17.57 7.55 -9.60
N VAL A 29 18.69 8.22 -9.87
CA VAL A 29 19.48 8.90 -8.84
C VAL A 29 18.72 10.08 -8.23
N LEU A 30 18.09 10.93 -9.07
CA LEU A 30 17.35 12.11 -8.63
C LEU A 30 16.18 11.75 -7.70
N ASN A 31 15.48 10.67 -8.00
CA ASN A 31 14.35 10.19 -7.20
C ASN A 31 14.78 9.28 -6.04
N GLN A 32 16.08 9.09 -5.82
CA GLN A 32 16.62 8.18 -4.81
C GLN A 32 16.04 6.76 -4.93
N ALA A 33 15.73 6.34 -6.16
CA ALA A 33 15.18 5.01 -6.43
C ALA A 33 16.28 3.96 -6.24
N SER A 34 15.90 2.79 -5.75
CA SER A 34 16.79 1.63 -5.73
C SER A 34 17.00 1.06 -7.15
N GLY A 35 16.06 1.30 -8.06
CA GLY A 35 16.16 0.87 -9.45
C GLY A 35 14.94 1.23 -10.29
N HIS A 36 14.88 0.65 -11.49
CA HIS A 36 13.77 0.81 -12.42
C HIS A 36 13.40 -0.50 -13.11
N ILE A 37 12.15 -0.58 -13.60
CA ILE A 37 11.64 -1.62 -14.47
C ILE A 37 11.12 -0.99 -15.76
N ASP A 38 11.33 -1.65 -16.90
CA ASP A 38 10.75 -1.25 -18.18
C ASP A 38 9.23 -1.40 -18.16
N GLY A 39 8.52 -0.34 -18.53
CA GLY A 39 7.06 -0.29 -18.60
C GLY A 39 6.39 0.37 -17.39
N ALA A 40 5.08 0.52 -17.50
CA ALA A 40 4.22 0.97 -16.40
C ALA A 40 3.81 -0.25 -15.56
N VAL A 41 4.08 -0.19 -14.27
CA VAL A 41 3.67 -1.19 -13.29
C VAL A 41 2.78 -0.51 -12.27
N ASP A 42 1.64 -1.13 -11.98
CA ASP A 42 0.73 -0.68 -10.94
C ASP A 42 1.29 -1.05 -9.56
N GLY A 43 1.78 -0.05 -8.82
CA GLY A 43 2.34 -0.22 -7.48
C GLY A 43 1.31 -0.56 -6.40
N ASP A 44 0.02 -0.39 -6.70
CA ASP A 44 -1.04 -0.75 -5.77
C ASP A 44 -1.25 -2.27 -5.75
N THR A 45 -0.97 -2.96 -6.87
CA THR A 45 -1.18 -4.40 -7.01
C THR A 45 0.11 -5.22 -7.11
N HIS A 46 1.22 -4.61 -7.51
CA HIS A 46 2.50 -5.30 -7.74
C HIS A 46 3.66 -4.63 -7.01
N CYS A 47 4.75 -5.38 -6.85
CA CYS A 47 6.02 -4.90 -6.33
C CYS A 47 7.19 -5.55 -7.08
N VAL A 48 8.40 -5.07 -6.79
CA VAL A 48 9.63 -5.64 -7.31
C VAL A 48 10.30 -6.51 -6.25
N ARG A 49 10.56 -7.79 -6.55
CA ARG A 49 11.32 -8.70 -5.70
C ARG A 49 12.36 -9.41 -6.54
N ASP A 50 13.62 -9.37 -6.11
CA ASP A 50 14.76 -9.95 -6.83
C ASP A 50 14.82 -9.51 -8.32
N GLY A 51 14.46 -8.25 -8.58
CA GLY A 51 14.44 -7.67 -9.93
C GLY A 51 13.25 -8.09 -10.81
N GLN A 52 12.27 -8.82 -10.25
CA GLN A 52 11.08 -9.28 -10.97
C GLN A 52 9.82 -8.59 -10.46
N ILE A 53 8.88 -8.33 -11.38
CA ILE A 53 7.53 -7.87 -11.02
C ILE A 53 6.76 -9.06 -10.46
N VAL A 54 6.28 -8.93 -9.24
CA VAL A 54 5.45 -9.94 -8.56
C VAL A 54 4.21 -9.28 -7.95
N PRO A 55 3.08 -9.99 -7.82
CA PRO A 55 1.93 -9.45 -7.11
C PRO A 55 2.25 -9.18 -5.64
N ARG A 56 1.64 -8.12 -5.08
CA ARG A 56 1.63 -7.89 -3.62
C ARG A 56 0.90 -9.03 -2.91
N LEU A 57 1.24 -9.23 -1.65
CA LEU A 57 0.68 -10.34 -0.86
C LEU A 57 -0.78 -10.06 -0.47
N GLU A 58 -1.62 -11.09 -0.42
CA GLU A 58 -2.97 -10.95 0.15
C GLU A 58 -2.90 -10.54 1.62
N SER A 59 -3.68 -9.53 2.00
CA SER A 59 -3.65 -9.02 3.38
C SER A 59 -4.28 -10.02 4.36
N PRO A 60 -3.56 -10.40 5.43
CA PRO A 60 -4.01 -11.41 6.39
C PRO A 60 -5.11 -10.89 7.34
N VAL A 61 -5.39 -9.58 7.30
CA VAL A 61 -6.29 -8.89 8.24
C VAL A 61 -7.68 -9.48 8.20
N MET A 62 -8.29 -9.65 9.37
CA MET A 62 -9.65 -10.15 9.52
C MET A 62 -10.46 -9.18 10.36
N LEU A 63 -11.69 -8.87 9.91
CA LEU A 63 -12.67 -8.12 10.68
C LEU A 63 -13.71 -9.09 11.27
N GLN A 64 -13.89 -9.05 12.58
CA GLN A 64 -14.89 -9.82 13.32
C GLN A 64 -15.62 -8.89 14.29
N GLY A 65 -16.88 -8.58 14.00
CA GLY A 65 -17.59 -7.49 14.69
C GLY A 65 -16.86 -6.17 14.45
N LEU A 66 -16.41 -5.53 15.53
CA LEU A 66 -15.60 -4.30 15.49
C LEU A 66 -14.12 -4.54 15.77
N VAL A 67 -13.67 -5.80 15.75
CA VAL A 67 -12.26 -6.14 16.02
C VAL A 67 -11.54 -6.46 14.72
N LEU A 68 -10.51 -5.67 14.42
CA LEU A 68 -9.50 -5.98 13.41
C LEU A 68 -8.42 -6.85 14.04
N SER A 69 -8.15 -8.00 13.44
CA SER A 69 -7.13 -8.96 13.90
C SER A 69 -6.20 -9.36 12.76
N ARG A 70 -5.04 -9.92 13.12
CA ARG A 70 -3.96 -10.27 12.18
C ARG A 70 -3.43 -9.06 11.41
N LEU A 71 -3.37 -7.91 12.08
CA LEU A 71 -2.77 -6.70 11.54
C LEU A 71 -1.26 -6.91 11.36
N PRO A 72 -0.70 -6.71 10.15
CA PRO A 72 0.75 -6.65 9.99
C PRO A 72 1.33 -5.48 10.79
N ALA A 73 2.55 -5.63 11.31
CA ALA A 73 3.24 -4.57 12.03
C ALA A 73 4.48 -4.09 11.24
N PRO A 74 4.67 -2.78 11.00
CA PRO A 74 3.70 -1.70 11.24
C PRO A 74 2.59 -1.69 10.18
N CYS A 75 1.41 -1.17 10.53
CA CYS A 75 0.36 -0.85 9.57
C CYS A 75 -0.32 0.48 9.86
N VAL A 76 -1.02 0.97 8.85
CA VAL A 76 -1.84 2.16 8.91
C VAL A 76 -3.29 1.76 8.69
N ILE A 77 -4.19 2.18 9.58
CA ILE A 77 -5.63 2.04 9.46
C ILE A 77 -6.19 3.40 9.04
N LEU A 78 -6.85 3.46 7.89
CA LEU A 78 -7.60 4.62 7.44
C LEU A 78 -9.09 4.38 7.74
N ILE A 79 -9.71 5.29 8.48
CA ILE A 79 -11.16 5.31 8.68
C ILE A 79 -11.69 6.57 8.02
N ASN A 80 -12.43 6.39 6.93
CA ASN A 80 -12.73 7.45 5.96
C ASN A 80 -11.43 8.13 5.50
N ASP A 81 -11.20 9.37 5.91
CA ASP A 81 -9.99 10.14 5.57
C ASP A 81 -9.04 10.32 6.76
N ARG A 82 -9.29 9.63 7.89
CA ARG A 82 -8.50 9.76 9.11
C ARG A 82 -7.54 8.59 9.28
N LEU A 83 -6.27 8.93 9.50
CA LEU A 83 -5.16 7.98 9.59
C LEU A 83 -4.85 7.61 11.05
N TYR A 84 -4.67 6.31 11.29
CA TYR A 84 -4.26 5.74 12.58
C TYR A 84 -3.10 4.76 12.36
N GLU A 85 -1.93 5.07 12.89
CA GLU A 85 -0.76 4.18 12.85
C GLU A 85 -0.80 3.20 14.02
N THR A 86 -0.45 1.95 13.77
CA THR A 86 -0.36 0.95 14.84
C THR A 86 0.72 -0.08 14.55
N THR A 87 1.26 -0.64 15.63
CA THR A 87 2.14 -1.82 15.62
C THR A 87 1.48 -3.01 16.31
N SER A 88 0.24 -2.85 16.78
CA SER A 88 -0.53 -3.93 17.41
C SER A 88 -1.07 -4.89 16.34
N GLU A 89 -1.03 -6.18 16.63
CA GLU A 89 -1.62 -7.22 15.78
C GLU A 89 -3.17 -7.25 15.82
N THR A 90 -3.76 -6.53 16.78
CA THR A 90 -5.21 -6.46 16.98
C THR A 90 -5.63 -5.06 17.45
N VAL A 91 -6.74 -4.54 16.93
CA VAL A 91 -7.34 -3.25 17.28
C VAL A 91 -8.85 -3.40 17.36
N GLU A 92 -9.46 -2.81 18.39
CA GLU A 92 -10.91 -2.64 18.50
C GLU A 92 -11.31 -1.28 17.93
N LEU A 93 -12.35 -1.27 17.11
CA LEU A 93 -12.91 -0.08 16.48
C LEU A 93 -14.09 0.44 17.30
N GLU A 94 -14.15 1.75 17.48
CA GLU A 94 -15.26 2.42 18.13
C GLU A 94 -15.70 3.62 17.29
N PHE A 95 -17.01 3.81 17.18
CA PHE A 95 -17.61 4.85 16.35
C PHE A 95 -18.62 5.66 17.18
N ASP A 96 -18.36 6.95 17.33
CA ASP A 96 -19.16 7.84 18.20
C ASP A 96 -20.54 8.18 17.62
N GLN A 97 -20.75 7.98 16.31
CA GLN A 97 -21.96 8.38 15.61
C GLN A 97 -22.48 7.24 14.74
N PRO A 98 -23.80 7.12 14.56
CA PRO A 98 -24.36 6.19 13.59
C PRO A 98 -23.95 6.57 12.16
N GLY A 99 -23.72 5.57 11.31
CA GLY A 99 -23.35 5.78 9.91
C GLY A 99 -22.52 4.64 9.31
N SER A 100 -22.18 4.81 8.04
CA SER A 100 -21.30 3.90 7.30
C SER A 100 -19.87 4.41 7.31
N TYR A 101 -18.92 3.54 7.67
CA TYR A 101 -17.50 3.85 7.77
C TYR A 101 -16.71 2.98 6.79
N ARG A 102 -15.91 3.61 5.94
CA ARG A 102 -14.92 2.91 5.10
C ARG A 102 -13.65 2.75 5.91
N VAL A 103 -13.25 1.50 6.18
CA VAL A 103 -12.03 1.18 6.91
C VAL A 103 -11.07 0.50 5.94
N SER A 104 -9.89 1.07 5.73
CA SER A 104 -8.81 0.48 4.93
C SER A 104 -7.60 0.19 5.81
N VAL A 105 -6.99 -0.98 5.65
CA VAL A 105 -5.72 -1.32 6.31
C VAL A 105 -4.62 -1.41 5.26
N GLN A 106 -3.59 -0.58 5.44
CA GLN A 106 -2.43 -0.47 4.57
C GLN A 106 -1.18 -0.96 5.30
N ALA A 107 -0.51 -1.95 4.72
CA ALA A 107 0.75 -2.45 5.25
C ALA A 107 1.60 -3.03 4.11
N TRP A 108 2.83 -2.55 3.95
CA TRP A 108 3.75 -3.17 2.99
C TRP A 108 4.21 -4.54 3.51
N PRO A 109 4.33 -5.59 2.68
CA PRO A 109 4.11 -5.66 1.22
C PRO A 109 2.73 -6.23 0.83
N TYR A 110 1.74 -6.14 1.71
CA TYR A 110 0.39 -6.67 1.50
C TYR A 110 -0.45 -5.72 0.67
N LEU A 111 -1.42 -6.22 -0.09
CA LEU A 111 -2.48 -5.43 -0.70
C LEU A 111 -3.28 -4.69 0.38
N ASP A 112 -3.78 -3.50 0.04
CA ASP A 112 -4.65 -2.75 0.93
C ASP A 112 -5.96 -3.53 1.12
N LYS A 113 -6.45 -3.61 2.35
CA LYS A 113 -7.69 -4.35 2.66
C LYS A 113 -8.77 -3.43 3.15
N GLU A 114 -9.89 -3.41 2.43
CA GLU A 114 -11.01 -2.54 2.73
C GLU A 114 -12.19 -3.29 3.35
N PHE A 115 -12.86 -2.60 4.26
CA PHE A 115 -14.09 -3.03 4.92
C PHE A 115 -15.08 -1.86 4.94
N THR A 116 -16.36 -2.19 4.84
CA THR A 116 -17.45 -1.25 5.12
C THR A 116 -18.12 -1.68 6.40
N ILE A 117 -18.21 -0.78 7.38
CA ILE A 117 -18.82 -1.04 8.69
C ILE A 117 -20.02 -0.11 8.88
N GLU A 118 -21.16 -0.69 9.20
CA GLU A 118 -22.38 0.05 9.54
C GLU A 118 -22.49 0.16 11.06
N ASN A 119 -22.53 1.39 11.59
CA ASN A 119 -22.82 1.68 12.99
C ASN A 119 -24.29 2.11 13.11
N PRO A 120 -25.19 1.26 13.66
CA PRO A 120 -26.60 1.61 13.80
C PRO A 120 -26.84 2.68 14.89
N ALA A 121 -28.00 3.32 14.81
CA ALA A 121 -28.47 4.29 15.81
C ALA A 121 -29.12 3.64 17.04
#